data_AF-A0A1K1YTA4-F1
#
_entry.id   AF-A0A1K1YTA4-F1
#
_cell.length_a   1.000
_cell.length_b   1.000
_cell.length_c   1.000
_cell.angle_alpha   90.00
_cell.angle_beta   90.00
_cell.angle_gamma   90.00
#
_symmetry.space_group_name_H-M   'P 1'
#
loop_
_entity.id
_entity.type
_entity.pdbx_description
1 polymer ?
#
loop_
_entity_poly.entity_id
_entity_poly.type
_entity_poly.pdbx_seq_one_letter_code
_entity_poly.pdbx_strand_id
1 'polypeptide(L)'
;MELLNASKLAAAYTLGMGSDGRESLVVVAKGTFNLPLDGRVASLADAQQPLLMADTFLGEPGLSAPLQEMDFAPVKPCCDVLVRGKAYAPAGRPVTQLTAGIRIGRVSKAFSVLGPRQWQQGIMGVAPGAPQPFVEQDISYAQAFGGAHPTLNAPEMLRCYPHNPSGCGWYPSDIDSTGIVARPMPNTEELGKPIDSPSGDFRPMALGPIGRSWPQRVRFAGTYDDAWLADCFPFLPEDFDNRYFQAAPEDQQADYLRGGEDVLLLNLTPQERAGFRIPEMDVPVTFFLKKGGHETVRGVIDTLLIDTNARQVQLTWRVSRPLRRNLFEIAQVLVGTMPAGWWRARELGKDYYPSLRSLVKTRRAFEETDG
;
A
#
# COMPACT_ATOMS: atom_id res chain seq x y z
N MET A 1 20.91 -7.16 -17.55
CA MET A 1 20.24 -5.88 -17.82
C MET A 1 20.59 -4.95 -16.68
N GLU A 2 21.06 -3.73 -16.99
CA GLU A 2 21.44 -2.75 -15.97
C GLU A 2 20.29 -1.76 -15.72
N LEU A 3 20.08 -1.34 -14.46
CA LEU A 3 19.17 -0.25 -14.10
C LEU A 3 19.99 0.97 -13.68
N LEU A 4 19.93 2.02 -14.50
CA LEU A 4 20.47 3.34 -14.19
C LEU A 4 19.40 4.16 -13.47
N ASN A 5 19.65 4.53 -12.21
CA ASN A 5 18.77 5.41 -11.48
C ASN A 5 19.34 6.84 -11.47
N ALA A 6 18.80 7.69 -12.34
CA ALA A 6 19.12 9.12 -12.41
C ALA A 6 18.12 9.98 -11.60
N SER A 7 17.17 9.34 -10.91
CA SER A 7 16.25 10.00 -10.00
C SER A 7 16.87 10.14 -8.59
N LYS A 8 16.21 10.91 -7.72
CA LYS A 8 16.52 10.94 -6.28
C LYS A 8 15.70 9.92 -5.48
N LEU A 9 15.00 9.02 -6.16
CA LEU A 9 14.05 8.07 -5.58
C LEU A 9 14.72 6.70 -5.41
N ALA A 10 14.14 5.83 -4.58
CA ALA A 10 14.51 4.41 -4.60
C ALA A 10 13.91 3.77 -5.86
N ALA A 11 14.71 3.03 -6.64
CA ALA A 11 14.21 2.40 -7.87
C ALA A 11 14.75 0.97 -8.04
N ALA A 12 13.88 0.08 -8.51
CA ALA A 12 14.22 -1.30 -8.85
C ALA A 12 13.27 -1.84 -9.92
N TYR A 13 13.49 -3.08 -10.34
CA TYR A 13 12.61 -3.77 -11.27
C TYR A 13 12.35 -5.20 -10.83
N THR A 14 11.25 -5.77 -11.31
CA THR A 14 10.90 -7.19 -11.20
C THR A 14 10.27 -7.67 -12.50
N LEU A 15 9.98 -8.97 -12.60
CA LEU A 15 9.14 -9.53 -13.64
C LEU A 15 7.71 -9.70 -13.11
N GLY A 16 6.74 -9.35 -13.96
CA GLY A 16 5.33 -9.69 -13.78
C GLY A 16 4.90 -10.71 -14.83
N MET A 17 3.84 -11.46 -14.54
CA MET A 17 3.21 -12.40 -15.47
C MET A 17 1.78 -11.93 -15.75
N GLY A 18 1.40 -11.86 -17.03
CA GLY A 18 0.00 -11.71 -17.43
C GLY A 18 -0.76 -13.05 -17.43
N SER A 19 -2.09 -13.00 -17.46
CA SER A 19 -2.93 -14.19 -17.65
C SER A 19 -2.76 -14.83 -19.04
N ASP A 20 -2.25 -14.07 -20.01
CA ASP A 20 -1.82 -14.56 -21.33
C ASP A 20 -0.45 -15.27 -21.30
N GLY A 21 0.13 -15.48 -20.12
CA GLY A 21 1.47 -16.05 -19.93
C GLY A 21 2.61 -15.12 -20.35
N ARG A 22 2.31 -13.87 -20.73
CA ARG A 22 3.30 -12.92 -21.21
C ARG A 22 4.00 -12.25 -20.03
N GLU A 23 5.33 -12.36 -20.01
CA GLU A 23 6.14 -11.64 -19.04
C GLU A 23 6.11 -10.12 -19.31
N SER A 24 6.11 -9.34 -18.24
CA SER A 24 6.28 -7.89 -18.27
C SER A 24 7.46 -7.49 -17.40
N LEU A 25 8.26 -6.53 -17.86
CA LEU A 25 9.25 -5.86 -17.04
C LEU A 25 8.55 -4.75 -16.25
N VAL A 26 8.52 -4.92 -14.93
CA VAL A 26 7.88 -3.99 -13.99
C VAL A 26 8.97 -3.15 -13.36
N VAL A 27 8.96 -1.84 -13.60
CA VAL A 27 9.89 -0.88 -13.01
C VAL A 27 9.13 -0.08 -11.95
N VAL A 28 9.72 0.01 -10.77
CA VAL A 28 9.15 0.70 -9.62
C VAL A 28 10.11 1.79 -9.16
N ALA A 29 9.58 2.99 -8.94
CA ALA A 29 10.29 4.07 -8.27
C ALA A 29 9.47 4.56 -7.08
N LYS A 30 10.08 4.69 -5.90
CA LYS A 30 9.44 5.14 -4.68
C LYS A 30 10.12 6.38 -4.13
N GLY A 31 9.32 7.43 -3.94
CA GLY A 31 9.74 8.65 -3.27
C GLY A 31 9.20 8.74 -1.85
N THR A 32 10.05 9.17 -0.92
CA THR A 32 9.70 9.57 0.44
C THR A 32 9.74 11.09 0.54
N PHE A 33 8.67 11.66 1.06
CA PHE A 33 8.46 13.10 1.21
C PHE A 33 8.12 13.41 2.67
N ASN A 34 8.52 14.57 3.15
CA ASN A 34 8.08 15.08 4.45
C ASN A 34 6.59 15.42 4.38
N LEU A 35 5.81 15.07 5.41
CA LEU A 35 4.39 15.41 5.52
C LEU A 35 4.22 16.80 6.17
N PRO A 36 3.93 17.88 5.40
CA PRO A 36 3.48 19.13 5.99
C PRO A 36 2.05 18.96 6.48
N LEU A 37 1.66 19.76 7.48
CA LEU A 37 0.31 19.73 8.06
C LEU A 37 -0.49 21.01 7.74
N ASP A 38 0.15 21.97 7.07
CA ASP A 38 -0.33 23.33 6.84
C ASP A 38 -0.82 23.59 5.40
N GLY A 39 -1.05 22.53 4.62
CA GLY A 39 -1.52 22.61 3.24
C GLY A 39 -0.41 22.81 2.19
N ARG A 40 0.87 22.92 2.61
CA ARG A 40 1.98 23.03 1.65
C ARG A 40 2.19 21.74 0.85
N VAL A 41 2.94 21.86 -0.23
CA VAL A 41 3.38 20.72 -1.04
C VAL A 41 4.36 19.87 -0.23
N ALA A 42 4.18 18.55 -0.24
CA ALA A 42 5.12 17.64 0.42
C ALA A 42 6.50 17.71 -0.26
N SER A 43 7.54 18.00 0.52
CA SER A 43 8.91 18.16 0.03
C SER A 43 9.66 16.82 0.04
N LEU A 44 10.47 16.53 -0.98
CA LEU A 44 11.30 15.32 -0.99
C LEU A 44 12.18 15.24 0.27
N ALA A 45 12.15 14.11 0.95
CA ALA A 45 12.93 13.89 2.16
C ALA A 45 14.41 13.65 1.83
N ASP A 46 15.32 14.07 2.72
CA ASP A 46 16.76 13.85 2.55
C ASP A 46 17.11 12.35 2.57
N ALA A 47 16.40 11.58 3.41
CA ALA A 47 16.53 10.13 3.48
C ALA A 47 15.31 9.46 2.82
N GLN A 48 15.57 8.59 1.85
CA GLN A 48 14.55 7.82 1.15
C GLN A 48 14.35 6.46 1.83
N GLN A 49 13.09 6.06 2.01
CA GLN A 49 12.77 4.71 2.48
C GLN A 49 13.08 3.68 1.38
N PRO A 50 13.69 2.54 1.71
CA PRO A 50 13.97 1.49 0.73
C PRO A 50 12.66 0.91 0.19
N LEU A 51 12.70 0.36 -1.02
CA LEU A 51 11.59 -0.42 -1.57
C LEU A 51 11.28 -1.61 -0.66
N LEU A 52 10.01 -1.86 -0.40
CA LEU A 52 9.55 -2.94 0.44
C LEU A 52 9.45 -4.22 -0.40
N MET A 53 10.21 -5.24 -0.01
CA MET A 53 10.37 -6.49 -0.76
C MET A 53 9.33 -7.54 -0.39
N ALA A 54 8.71 -7.44 0.78
CA ALA A 54 7.72 -8.38 1.29
C ALA A 54 6.66 -7.65 2.10
N ASP A 55 5.44 -8.20 2.10
CA ASP A 55 4.34 -7.69 2.92
C ASP A 55 4.72 -7.75 4.40
N THR A 56 4.33 -6.73 5.16
CA THR A 56 4.54 -6.64 6.61
C THR A 56 3.21 -6.65 7.33
N PHE A 57 3.21 -7.11 8.57
CA PHE A 57 2.03 -7.36 9.36
C PHE A 57 2.22 -6.79 10.77
N LEU A 58 1.13 -6.51 11.48
CA LEU A 58 1.20 -6.05 12.88
C LEU A 58 1.67 -7.15 13.85
N GLY A 59 1.52 -8.41 13.47
CA GLY A 59 2.01 -9.58 14.19
C GLY A 59 2.45 -10.65 13.20
N GLU A 60 2.01 -11.89 13.43
CA GLU A 60 2.38 -13.03 12.59
C GLU A 60 1.79 -12.92 11.16
N PRO A 61 2.59 -13.13 10.10
CA PRO A 61 2.12 -13.11 8.71
C PRO A 61 0.97 -14.08 8.47
N GLY A 62 -0.08 -13.62 7.78
CA GLY A 62 -1.27 -14.43 7.47
C GLY A 62 -2.26 -14.60 8.64
N LEU A 63 -1.84 -14.38 9.89
CA LEU A 63 -2.69 -14.47 11.08
C LEU A 63 -3.02 -13.11 11.71
N SER A 64 -2.34 -12.05 11.28
CA SER A 64 -2.55 -10.69 11.78
C SER A 64 -2.82 -9.69 10.65
N ALA A 65 -3.30 -8.50 11.02
CA ALA A 65 -3.67 -7.48 10.04
C ALA A 65 -2.43 -7.00 9.25
N PRO A 66 -2.52 -6.89 7.92
CA PRO A 66 -1.47 -6.31 7.10
C PRO A 66 -1.17 -4.87 7.50
N LEU A 67 0.13 -4.53 7.56
CA LEU A 67 0.62 -3.19 7.88
C LEU A 67 1.04 -2.43 6.62
N GLN A 68 1.83 -3.07 5.76
CA GLN A 68 2.22 -2.55 4.44
C GLN A 68 2.34 -3.70 3.45
N GLU A 69 1.98 -3.45 2.19
CA GLU A 69 2.19 -4.39 1.09
C GLU A 69 3.50 -4.05 0.35
N MET A 70 4.15 -5.06 -0.21
CA MET A 70 5.36 -4.89 -1.02
C MET A 70 5.13 -3.97 -2.23
N ASP A 71 6.21 -3.34 -2.70
CA ASP A 71 6.15 -2.34 -3.78
C ASP A 71 6.08 -2.94 -5.19
N PHE A 72 6.09 -4.27 -5.33
CA PHE A 72 6.34 -4.97 -6.60
C PHE A 72 5.11 -5.64 -7.24
N ALA A 73 3.91 -5.13 -6.96
CA ALA A 73 2.71 -5.54 -7.71
C ALA A 73 2.94 -5.37 -9.22
N PRO A 74 2.62 -6.37 -10.08
CA PRO A 74 2.84 -6.25 -11.53
C PRO A 74 2.09 -5.09 -12.17
N VAL A 75 0.80 -4.96 -11.84
CA VAL A 75 -0.10 -3.91 -12.31
C VAL A 75 -1.12 -3.65 -11.21
N LYS A 76 -1.41 -2.37 -10.94
CA LYS A 76 -2.51 -1.93 -10.09
C LYS A 76 -3.49 -1.12 -10.95
N PRO A 77 -4.75 -1.53 -11.13
CA PRO A 77 -5.69 -0.81 -12.01
C PRO A 77 -6.06 0.61 -11.55
N CYS A 78 -5.93 0.90 -10.25
CA CYS A 78 -6.20 2.22 -9.66
C CYS A 78 -5.07 2.60 -8.69
N CYS A 79 -5.07 3.82 -8.16
CA CYS A 79 -4.16 4.22 -7.09
C CYS A 79 -4.69 3.82 -5.72
N ASP A 80 -3.90 3.07 -4.96
CA ASP A 80 -4.17 2.78 -3.55
C ASP A 80 -3.92 4.02 -2.69
N VAL A 81 -4.89 4.44 -1.88
CA VAL A 81 -4.75 5.51 -0.88
C VAL A 81 -4.75 4.89 0.51
N LEU A 82 -3.58 4.82 1.14
CA LEU A 82 -3.38 4.14 2.42
C LEU A 82 -2.89 5.12 3.48
N VAL A 83 -3.34 4.92 4.73
CA VAL A 83 -2.83 5.64 5.90
C VAL A 83 -2.32 4.65 6.92
N ARG A 84 -1.08 4.88 7.37
CA ARG A 84 -0.49 4.25 8.55
C ARG A 84 -0.40 5.30 9.65
N GLY A 85 -1.07 5.05 10.77
CA GLY A 85 -1.09 6.01 11.87
C GLY A 85 -2.15 5.70 12.90
N LYS A 86 -2.46 6.73 13.68
CA LYS A 86 -3.45 6.71 14.74
C LYS A 86 -4.49 7.82 14.56
N ALA A 87 -5.61 7.66 15.25
CA ALA A 87 -6.50 8.76 15.56
C ALA A 87 -5.98 9.54 16.77
N TYR A 88 -6.08 10.86 16.73
CA TYR A 88 -5.61 11.77 17.77
C TYR A 88 -6.75 12.64 18.28
N ALA A 89 -6.88 12.73 19.61
CA ALA A 89 -7.83 13.60 20.25
C ALA A 89 -7.41 15.09 20.11
N PRO A 90 -8.32 15.99 19.72
CA PRO A 90 -8.00 17.40 19.52
C PRO A 90 -7.38 18.06 20.76
N ALA A 91 -6.31 18.83 20.53
CA ALA A 91 -5.58 19.55 21.58
C ALA A 91 -5.08 18.66 22.75
N GLY A 92 -4.92 17.34 22.53
CA GLY A 92 -4.45 16.40 23.54
C GLY A 92 -5.45 16.15 24.68
N ARG A 93 -6.72 16.56 24.52
CA ARG A 93 -7.75 16.36 25.54
C ARG A 93 -8.37 14.98 25.39
N PRO A 94 -8.40 14.13 26.42
CA PRO A 94 -9.01 12.82 26.31
C PRO A 94 -10.47 12.89 25.85
N VAL A 95 -10.81 12.10 24.84
CA VAL A 95 -12.18 11.91 24.34
C VAL A 95 -12.53 10.43 24.39
N THR A 96 -13.81 10.09 24.45
CA THR A 96 -14.27 8.70 24.35
C THR A 96 -14.56 8.30 22.90
N GLN A 97 -14.83 9.27 22.03
CA GLN A 97 -15.12 9.08 20.61
C GLN A 97 -14.73 10.32 19.80
N LEU A 98 -14.27 10.12 18.57
CA LEU A 98 -14.09 11.17 17.55
C LEU A 98 -14.32 10.61 16.15
N THR A 99 -14.36 11.47 15.13
CA THR A 99 -14.36 11.06 13.72
C THR A 99 -12.96 11.19 13.14
N ALA A 100 -12.43 10.14 12.53
CA ALA A 100 -11.17 10.18 11.77
C ALA A 100 -11.44 9.96 10.28
N GLY A 101 -10.63 10.55 9.41
CA GLY A 101 -10.85 10.38 7.97
C GLY A 101 -9.83 11.05 7.06
N ILE A 102 -9.92 10.69 5.78
CA ILE A 102 -9.08 11.19 4.69
C ILE A 102 -9.94 11.63 3.51
N ARG A 103 -9.48 12.67 2.80
CA ARG A 103 -10.03 13.07 1.51
C ARG A 103 -8.93 13.41 0.51
N ILE A 104 -8.99 12.83 -0.68
CA ILE A 104 -8.14 13.15 -1.83
C ILE A 104 -8.92 12.90 -3.12
N GLY A 105 -9.06 13.92 -3.96
CA GLY A 105 -9.86 13.82 -5.18
C GLY A 105 -11.27 13.28 -4.90
N ARG A 106 -11.61 12.12 -5.48
CA ARG A 106 -12.88 11.41 -5.30
C ARG A 106 -12.92 10.49 -4.07
N VAL A 107 -11.76 10.14 -3.51
CA VAL A 107 -11.68 9.32 -2.29
C VAL A 107 -12.04 10.20 -1.09
N SER A 108 -13.06 9.78 -0.35
CA SER A 108 -13.50 10.44 0.89
C SER A 108 -14.01 9.38 1.85
N LYS A 109 -13.21 9.09 2.89
CA LYS A 109 -13.53 8.07 3.89
C LYS A 109 -13.41 8.65 5.29
N ALA A 110 -14.45 8.44 6.09
CA ALA A 110 -14.47 8.82 7.50
C ALA A 110 -15.22 7.76 8.31
N PHE A 111 -14.80 7.56 9.56
CA PHE A 111 -15.37 6.57 10.48
C PHE A 111 -15.25 7.06 11.92
N SER A 112 -16.08 6.50 12.81
CA SER A 112 -15.97 6.77 14.24
C SER A 112 -14.79 5.99 14.80
N VAL A 113 -14.01 6.65 15.66
CA VAL A 113 -12.96 6.03 16.47
C VAL A 113 -13.35 6.18 17.92
N LEU A 114 -13.46 5.07 18.62
CA LEU A 114 -13.86 4.97 20.02
C LEU A 114 -12.70 4.46 20.84
N GLY A 115 -12.60 4.92 22.08
CA GLY A 115 -11.59 4.41 23.00
C GLY A 115 -11.83 2.94 23.37
N PRO A 116 -10.86 2.32 24.06
CA PRO A 116 -10.92 0.92 24.46
C PRO A 116 -12.25 0.59 25.15
N ARG A 117 -12.91 -0.46 24.66
CA ARG A 117 -14.16 -0.97 25.24
C ARG A 117 -14.22 -2.48 25.08
N GLN A 118 -15.03 -3.10 25.91
CA GLN A 118 -15.22 -4.55 25.96
C GLN A 118 -16.70 -4.85 25.91
N TRP A 119 -17.03 -6.06 25.44
CA TRP A 119 -18.37 -6.60 25.55
C TRP A 119 -18.75 -6.77 27.03
N GLN A 120 -19.98 -6.40 27.39
CA GLN A 120 -20.49 -6.45 28.76
C GLN A 120 -21.76 -7.30 28.85
N GLN A 121 -22.09 -7.74 30.06
CA GLN A 121 -23.36 -8.40 30.32
C GLN A 121 -24.51 -7.39 30.14
N GLY A 122 -25.36 -7.64 29.13
CA GLY A 122 -26.59 -6.92 28.88
C GLY A 122 -27.81 -7.61 29.49
N ILE A 123 -28.97 -6.94 29.39
CA ILE A 123 -30.27 -7.48 29.81
C ILE A 123 -30.67 -8.70 28.96
N MET A 124 -30.34 -8.66 27.66
CA MET A 124 -30.58 -9.74 26.70
C MET A 124 -29.25 -10.22 26.09
N GLY A 125 -28.43 -10.87 26.90
CA GLY A 125 -27.16 -11.45 26.44
C GLY A 125 -25.99 -10.47 26.55
N VAL A 126 -25.29 -10.24 25.45
CA VAL A 126 -24.07 -9.41 25.39
C VAL A 126 -24.42 -8.02 24.84
N ALA A 127 -23.88 -6.96 25.44
CA ALA A 127 -24.08 -5.58 25.00
C ALA A 127 -22.76 -4.79 24.92
N PRO A 128 -22.70 -3.71 24.13
CA PRO A 128 -21.53 -2.83 24.08
C PRO A 128 -21.18 -2.21 25.44
N GLY A 129 -19.92 -2.30 25.85
CA GLY A 129 -19.41 -1.52 26.98
C GLY A 129 -19.14 -0.06 26.61
N ALA A 130 -19.14 0.81 27.63
CA ALA A 130 -18.82 2.22 27.45
C ALA A 130 -17.34 2.42 27.02
N PRO A 131 -17.07 3.28 26.02
CA PRO A 131 -15.71 3.61 25.59
C PRO A 131 -14.94 4.36 26.68
N GLN A 132 -13.72 3.91 26.95
CA GLN A 132 -12.79 4.60 27.83
C GLN A 132 -12.21 5.86 27.16
N PRO A 133 -11.84 6.91 27.91
CA PRO A 133 -11.16 8.07 27.35
C PRO A 133 -9.80 7.71 26.74
N PHE A 134 -9.47 8.32 25.60
CA PHE A 134 -8.17 8.17 24.93
C PHE A 134 -7.67 9.51 24.36
N VAL A 135 -6.36 9.61 24.20
CA VAL A 135 -5.70 10.71 23.47
C VAL A 135 -5.19 10.24 22.11
N GLU A 136 -4.78 8.98 22.00
CA GLU A 136 -4.42 8.32 20.75
C GLU A 136 -5.09 6.95 20.67
N GLN A 137 -5.50 6.53 19.47
CA GLN A 137 -6.11 5.22 19.23
C GLN A 137 -5.67 4.67 17.88
N ASP A 138 -5.22 3.42 17.84
CA ASP A 138 -4.86 2.74 16.59
C ASP A 138 -6.10 2.53 15.70
N ILE A 139 -5.93 2.65 14.38
CA ILE A 139 -7.01 2.63 13.37
C ILE A 139 -6.76 1.59 12.26
N SER A 140 -5.98 0.55 12.56
CA SER A 140 -5.72 -0.53 11.61
C SER A 140 -6.88 -1.52 11.56
N TYR A 141 -6.82 -2.47 10.63
CA TYR A 141 -7.81 -3.56 10.59
C TYR A 141 -7.80 -4.44 11.85
N ALA A 142 -6.73 -4.45 12.66
CA ALA A 142 -6.72 -5.16 13.94
C ALA A 142 -7.65 -4.52 15.00
N GLN A 143 -7.98 -3.23 14.85
CA GLN A 143 -8.92 -2.51 15.70
C GLN A 143 -10.33 -2.41 15.09
N ALA A 144 -10.53 -2.94 13.89
CA ALA A 144 -11.81 -2.95 13.19
C ALA A 144 -12.58 -4.24 13.46
N PHE A 145 -13.91 -4.18 13.28
CA PHE A 145 -14.78 -5.33 13.46
C PHE A 145 -14.30 -6.54 12.65
N GLY A 146 -14.33 -7.72 13.26
CA GLY A 146 -13.97 -8.97 12.64
C GLY A 146 -13.28 -9.92 13.60
N GLY A 147 -12.46 -10.81 13.05
CA GLY A 147 -11.72 -11.82 13.80
C GLY A 147 -11.98 -13.24 13.31
N ALA A 148 -11.23 -14.18 13.87
CA ALA A 148 -11.33 -15.60 13.59
C ALA A 148 -11.39 -16.39 14.89
N HIS A 149 -12.23 -17.43 14.92
CA HIS A 149 -12.44 -18.30 16.08
C HIS A 149 -12.42 -19.77 15.66
N PRO A 150 -11.90 -20.68 16.50
CA PRO A 150 -12.03 -22.11 16.26
C PRO A 150 -13.48 -22.55 16.06
N THR A 151 -13.67 -23.53 15.21
CA THR A 151 -14.99 -24.15 14.98
C THR A 151 -15.30 -25.09 16.13
N LEU A 152 -16.54 -25.05 16.61
CA LEU A 152 -17.00 -25.97 17.65
C LEU A 152 -16.89 -27.41 17.11
N ASN A 153 -16.22 -28.30 17.87
CA ASN A 153 -15.93 -29.70 17.51
C ASN A 153 -14.94 -29.92 16.34
N ALA A 154 -14.31 -28.86 15.81
CA ALA A 154 -13.24 -28.94 14.81
C ALA A 154 -12.24 -27.78 15.03
N PRO A 155 -11.49 -27.78 16.16
CA PRO A 155 -10.66 -26.64 16.57
C PRO A 155 -9.54 -26.29 15.58
N GLU A 156 -9.16 -27.21 14.69
CA GLU A 156 -8.26 -27.01 13.57
C GLU A 156 -8.84 -26.14 12.44
N MET A 157 -10.17 -26.01 12.38
CA MET A 157 -10.87 -25.16 11.42
C MET A 157 -11.24 -23.83 12.04
N LEU A 158 -10.96 -22.73 11.33
CA LEU A 158 -11.33 -21.38 11.76
C LEU A 158 -12.62 -20.91 11.08
N ARG A 159 -13.53 -20.36 11.88
CA ARG A 159 -14.61 -19.49 11.42
C ARG A 159 -14.11 -18.06 11.43
N CYS A 160 -14.08 -17.45 10.27
CA CYS A 160 -13.56 -16.10 10.08
C CYS A 160 -14.70 -15.16 9.75
N TYR A 161 -14.67 -13.95 10.31
CA TYR A 161 -15.49 -12.87 9.77
C TYR A 161 -14.98 -12.55 8.35
N PRO A 162 -15.80 -12.72 7.29
CA PRO A 162 -15.30 -12.75 5.92
C PRO A 162 -14.50 -11.50 5.55
N HIS A 163 -14.98 -10.32 5.92
CA HIS A 163 -14.39 -9.06 5.48
C HIS A 163 -13.15 -8.62 6.27
N ASN A 164 -12.86 -9.23 7.41
CA ASN A 164 -11.69 -8.91 8.23
C ASN A 164 -11.38 -10.06 9.22
N PRO A 165 -10.74 -11.15 8.76
CA PRO A 165 -10.37 -12.27 9.64
C PRO A 165 -9.36 -11.88 10.73
N SER A 166 -8.62 -10.79 10.54
CA SER A 166 -7.59 -10.32 11.48
C SER A 166 -8.07 -9.21 12.42
N GLY A 167 -9.39 -8.93 12.43
CA GLY A 167 -10.01 -7.93 13.28
C GLY A 167 -10.32 -8.42 14.69
N CYS A 168 -11.17 -7.67 15.38
CA CYS A 168 -11.64 -8.01 16.72
C CYS A 168 -13.14 -7.77 16.92
N GLY A 169 -13.67 -8.39 17.98
CA GLY A 169 -15.02 -8.18 18.47
C GLY A 169 -16.15 -8.89 17.72
N TRP A 170 -15.90 -9.57 16.59
CA TRP A 170 -16.86 -10.52 16.02
C TRP A 170 -16.77 -11.86 16.74
N TYR A 171 -17.90 -12.50 17.02
CA TYR A 171 -18.02 -13.85 17.56
C TYR A 171 -19.18 -14.59 16.87
N PRO A 172 -18.99 -15.86 16.45
CA PRO A 172 -20.07 -16.72 16.00
C PRO A 172 -21.25 -16.79 16.99
N SER A 173 -22.47 -16.92 16.46
CA SER A 173 -23.71 -16.90 17.26
C SER A 173 -23.90 -18.09 18.20
N ASP A 174 -23.13 -19.16 18.01
CA ASP A 174 -23.14 -20.35 18.87
C ASP A 174 -22.13 -20.28 20.03
N ILE A 175 -21.33 -19.21 20.12
CA ILE A 175 -20.47 -18.96 21.27
C ILE A 175 -21.32 -18.41 22.41
N ASP A 176 -21.21 -19.02 23.58
CA ASP A 176 -21.94 -18.58 24.77
C ASP A 176 -21.51 -17.17 25.21
N SER A 177 -22.49 -16.40 25.71
CA SER A 177 -22.32 -15.04 26.23
C SER A 177 -21.18 -14.91 27.24
N THR A 178 -21.00 -15.90 28.13
CA THR A 178 -19.93 -15.88 29.14
C THR A 178 -18.52 -15.93 28.53
N GLY A 179 -18.38 -16.52 27.33
CA GLY A 179 -17.13 -16.55 26.57
C GLY A 179 -16.79 -15.23 25.88
N ILE A 180 -17.77 -14.34 25.74
CA ILE A 180 -17.67 -13.05 25.03
C ILE A 180 -17.55 -11.88 26.01
N VAL A 181 -18.19 -11.94 27.19
CA VAL A 181 -18.09 -10.88 28.20
C VAL A 181 -16.62 -10.60 28.56
N ALA A 182 -16.29 -9.32 28.75
CA ALA A 182 -14.95 -8.79 28.98
C ALA A 182 -13.96 -8.95 27.80
N ARG A 183 -14.39 -9.52 26.66
CA ARG A 183 -13.57 -9.54 25.45
C ARG A 183 -13.54 -8.16 24.78
N PRO A 184 -12.42 -7.81 24.11
CA PRO A 184 -12.31 -6.55 23.39
C PRO A 184 -13.36 -6.38 22.29
N MET A 185 -13.87 -5.16 22.16
CA MET A 185 -14.64 -4.70 21.01
C MET A 185 -13.73 -3.94 20.04
N PRO A 186 -14.15 -3.78 18.77
CA PRO A 186 -13.47 -2.86 17.87
C PRO A 186 -13.55 -1.42 18.35
N ASN A 187 -12.49 -0.68 18.01
CA ASN A 187 -12.34 0.74 18.24
C ASN A 187 -12.79 1.58 17.05
N THR A 188 -13.09 0.95 15.91
CA THR A 188 -13.54 1.66 14.71
C THR A 188 -14.88 1.12 14.23
N GLU A 189 -15.77 2.03 13.84
CA GLU A 189 -17.10 1.69 13.32
C GLU A 189 -17.57 2.70 12.27
N GLU A 190 -18.47 2.26 11.39
CA GLU A 190 -19.05 3.12 10.36
C GLU A 190 -19.84 4.28 10.99
N LEU A 191 -19.76 5.47 10.38
CA LEU A 191 -20.52 6.63 10.84
C LEU A 191 -22.02 6.32 10.81
N GLY A 192 -22.68 6.52 11.95
CA GLY A 192 -24.13 6.29 12.10
C GLY A 192 -24.55 4.82 12.16
N LYS A 193 -23.62 3.86 12.21
CA LYS A 193 -23.92 2.43 12.38
C LYS A 193 -23.09 1.85 13.54
N PRO A 194 -23.50 2.12 14.78
CA PRO A 194 -22.79 1.62 15.96
C PRO A 194 -22.80 0.10 16.00
N ILE A 195 -21.70 -0.48 16.47
CA ILE A 195 -21.59 -1.93 16.64
C ILE A 195 -22.28 -2.32 17.94
N ASP A 196 -23.43 -2.98 17.84
CA ASP A 196 -24.30 -3.33 18.96
C ASP A 196 -24.37 -4.83 19.27
N SER A 197 -23.84 -5.69 18.39
CA SER A 197 -23.87 -7.14 18.52
C SER A 197 -22.54 -7.80 18.13
N PRO A 198 -22.05 -8.79 18.89
CA PRO A 198 -20.82 -9.53 18.54
C PRO A 198 -21.02 -10.44 17.32
N SER A 199 -22.24 -10.87 17.02
CA SER A 199 -22.57 -11.75 15.89
C SER A 199 -23.19 -11.02 14.70
N GLY A 200 -23.21 -9.67 14.74
CA GLY A 200 -23.76 -8.84 13.67
C GLY A 200 -22.89 -8.79 12.43
N ASP A 201 -23.41 -8.12 11.40
CA ASP A 201 -22.71 -7.89 10.14
C ASP A 201 -22.33 -6.41 10.02
N PHE A 202 -21.11 -6.08 10.45
CA PHE A 202 -20.60 -4.71 10.46
C PHE A 202 -19.38 -4.56 9.58
N ARG A 203 -19.41 -3.54 8.73
CA ARG A 203 -18.29 -3.25 7.84
C ARG A 203 -17.04 -2.84 8.63
N PRO A 204 -15.90 -3.51 8.46
CA PRO A 204 -14.65 -3.15 9.12
C PRO A 204 -14.16 -1.77 8.63
N MET A 205 -13.80 -0.89 9.57
CA MET A 205 -13.33 0.47 9.26
C MET A 205 -11.86 0.66 9.61
N ALA A 206 -11.03 0.87 8.59
CA ALA A 206 -9.62 1.19 8.72
C ALA A 206 -9.16 1.99 7.49
N LEU A 207 -7.90 2.45 7.51
CA LEU A 207 -7.25 3.13 6.38
C LEU A 207 -6.03 2.37 5.83
N GLY A 208 -5.71 1.20 6.39
CA GLY A 208 -4.59 0.36 5.97
C GLY A 208 -4.93 -0.56 4.79
N PRO A 209 -3.99 -1.43 4.39
CA PRO A 209 -4.19 -2.42 3.34
C PRO A 209 -5.06 -3.60 3.82
N ILE A 210 -5.79 -4.21 2.89
CA ILE A 210 -6.55 -5.46 3.10
C ILE A 210 -5.74 -6.68 2.67
N GLY A 211 -5.92 -7.81 3.37
CA GLY A 211 -5.16 -9.04 3.12
C GLY A 211 -5.47 -9.70 1.77
N ARG A 212 -4.46 -10.29 1.14
CA ARG A 212 -4.59 -10.98 -0.16
C ARG A 212 -5.60 -12.13 -0.16
N SER A 213 -5.67 -12.86 0.96
CA SER A 213 -6.60 -13.97 1.16
C SER A 213 -8.03 -13.54 1.50
N TRP A 214 -8.27 -12.24 1.69
CA TRP A 214 -9.59 -11.76 2.09
C TRP A 214 -10.53 -11.72 0.87
N PRO A 215 -11.84 -11.98 1.03
CA PRO A 215 -12.83 -12.04 -0.06
C PRO A 215 -12.81 -10.83 -1.00
N GLN A 216 -12.48 -9.64 -0.49
CA GLN A 216 -12.37 -8.42 -1.28
C GLN A 216 -11.29 -8.51 -2.37
N ARG A 217 -10.26 -9.33 -2.17
CA ARG A 217 -9.12 -9.54 -3.09
C ARG A 217 -9.09 -10.93 -3.70
N VAL A 218 -9.21 -11.99 -2.89
CA VAL A 218 -9.02 -13.38 -3.36
C VAL A 218 -10.04 -13.76 -4.44
N ARG A 219 -11.22 -13.13 -4.47
CA ARG A 219 -12.21 -13.30 -5.55
C ARG A 219 -11.69 -12.92 -6.95
N PHE A 220 -10.58 -12.17 -7.02
CA PHE A 220 -9.92 -11.75 -8.26
C PHE A 220 -8.69 -12.61 -8.60
N ALA A 221 -8.34 -13.58 -7.76
CA ALA A 221 -7.22 -14.48 -8.03
C ALA A 221 -7.51 -15.47 -9.18
N GLY A 222 -8.76 -15.57 -9.63
CA GLY A 222 -9.18 -16.55 -10.61
C GLY A 222 -9.40 -17.94 -10.02
N THR A 223 -9.69 -18.90 -10.88
CA THR A 223 -10.09 -20.26 -10.51
C THR A 223 -8.90 -21.22 -10.65
N TYR A 224 -8.47 -21.81 -9.52
CA TYR A 224 -7.37 -22.78 -9.45
C TYR A 224 -7.91 -24.20 -9.18
N ASP A 225 -8.54 -24.81 -10.19
CA ASP A 225 -9.12 -26.15 -10.12
C ASP A 225 -8.26 -27.21 -10.88
N ASP A 226 -8.78 -28.44 -10.97
CA ASP A 226 -8.09 -29.54 -11.66
C ASP A 226 -7.85 -29.27 -13.16
N ALA A 227 -8.73 -28.48 -13.80
CA ALA A 227 -8.58 -28.08 -15.20
C ALA A 227 -7.43 -27.08 -15.35
N TRP A 228 -7.37 -26.06 -14.47
CA TRP A 228 -6.20 -25.18 -14.41
C TRP A 228 -4.91 -25.96 -14.19
N LEU A 229 -4.91 -26.95 -13.29
CA LEU A 229 -3.72 -27.75 -13.00
C LEU A 229 -3.27 -28.60 -14.21
N ALA A 230 -4.22 -29.15 -14.98
CA ALA A 230 -3.93 -29.98 -16.15
C ALA A 230 -3.46 -29.16 -17.36
N ASP A 231 -4.10 -28.01 -17.62
CA ASP A 231 -4.00 -27.33 -18.92
C ASP A 231 -3.35 -25.93 -18.85
N CYS A 232 -3.34 -25.28 -17.68
CA CYS A 232 -2.83 -23.90 -17.53
C CYS A 232 -1.55 -23.79 -16.69
N PHE A 233 -1.31 -24.71 -15.75
CA PHE A 233 -0.12 -24.68 -14.90
C PHE A 233 1.17 -24.61 -15.73
N PRO A 234 2.13 -23.71 -15.41
CA PRO A 234 2.26 -22.88 -14.20
C PRO A 234 1.78 -21.42 -14.37
N PHE A 235 0.95 -21.12 -15.37
CA PHE A 235 0.47 -19.75 -15.62
C PHE A 235 -0.72 -19.36 -14.73
N LEU A 236 -1.03 -18.06 -14.70
CA LEU A 236 -2.21 -17.55 -14.02
C LEU A 236 -3.49 -18.09 -14.70
N PRO A 237 -4.58 -18.30 -13.94
CA PRO A 237 -5.89 -18.63 -14.53
C PRO A 237 -6.34 -17.58 -15.55
N GLU A 238 -7.12 -18.00 -16.54
CA GLU A 238 -7.65 -17.09 -17.58
C GLU A 238 -8.56 -16.00 -16.99
N ASP A 239 -9.27 -16.31 -15.90
CA ASP A 239 -10.15 -15.42 -15.16
C ASP A 239 -9.44 -14.60 -14.06
N PHE A 240 -8.10 -14.65 -13.99
CA PHE A 240 -7.32 -13.79 -13.10
C PHE A 240 -7.54 -12.31 -13.43
N ASP A 241 -7.84 -11.53 -12.40
CA ASP A 241 -8.07 -10.09 -12.53
C ASP A 241 -7.03 -9.29 -11.73
N ASN A 242 -6.38 -8.32 -12.41
CA ASN A 242 -5.35 -7.47 -11.79
C ASN A 242 -5.86 -6.66 -10.58
N ARG A 243 -7.17 -6.54 -10.37
CA ARG A 243 -7.75 -6.03 -9.12
C ARG A 243 -7.30 -6.81 -7.88
N TYR A 244 -6.85 -8.05 -8.03
CA TYR A 244 -6.20 -8.82 -6.96
C TYR A 244 -5.00 -8.06 -6.33
N PHE A 245 -4.27 -7.28 -7.13
CA PHE A 245 -3.11 -6.52 -6.68
C PHE A 245 -3.45 -5.19 -5.97
N GLN A 246 -4.73 -4.79 -5.90
CA GLN A 246 -5.14 -3.61 -5.13
C GLN A 246 -5.07 -3.88 -3.64
N ALA A 247 -4.22 -3.14 -2.94
CA ALA A 247 -4.05 -3.25 -1.50
C ALA A 247 -5.13 -2.48 -0.74
N ALA A 248 -5.61 -1.37 -1.31
CA ALA A 248 -6.64 -0.55 -0.69
C ALA A 248 -8.04 -1.15 -0.93
N PRO A 249 -8.96 -1.07 0.06
CA PRO A 249 -10.37 -1.37 -0.18
C PRO A 249 -10.95 -0.42 -1.24
N GLU A 250 -12.06 -0.80 -1.88
CA GLU A 250 -12.67 -0.05 -3.00
C GLU A 250 -12.94 1.43 -2.67
N ASP A 251 -13.29 1.76 -1.43
CA ASP A 251 -13.55 3.13 -0.97
C ASP A 251 -12.29 3.98 -0.74
N GLN A 252 -11.11 3.41 -0.97
CA GLN A 252 -9.80 4.03 -0.87
C GLN A 252 -8.99 3.89 -2.17
N GLN A 253 -9.65 3.53 -3.27
CA GLN A 253 -9.03 3.48 -4.60
C GLN A 253 -9.35 4.77 -5.35
N ALA A 254 -8.31 5.49 -5.76
CA ALA A 254 -8.42 6.70 -6.59
C ALA A 254 -8.04 6.40 -8.05
N ASP A 255 -8.40 7.30 -8.97
CA ASP A 255 -7.70 7.37 -10.26
C ASP A 255 -6.18 7.54 -10.02
N TYR A 256 -5.33 7.13 -10.96
CA TYR A 256 -3.89 7.36 -10.84
C TYR A 256 -3.59 8.83 -10.56
N LEU A 257 -2.84 9.09 -9.49
CA LEU A 257 -2.50 10.46 -9.11
C LEU A 257 -1.52 11.05 -10.13
N ARG A 258 -1.62 12.35 -10.35
CA ARG A 258 -0.81 13.13 -11.29
C ARG A 258 0.16 14.07 -10.59
N GLY A 259 -0.07 14.34 -9.31
CA GLY A 259 0.56 15.43 -8.57
C GLY A 259 -0.33 16.67 -8.55
N GLY A 260 -0.17 17.49 -7.51
CA GLY A 260 -0.96 18.68 -7.29
C GLY A 260 -2.30 18.44 -6.55
N GLU A 261 -2.69 17.19 -6.29
CA GLU A 261 -3.91 16.90 -5.54
C GLU A 261 -3.80 17.35 -4.08
N ASP A 262 -4.87 17.98 -3.57
CA ASP A 262 -4.99 18.30 -2.15
C ASP A 262 -5.44 17.07 -1.36
N VAL A 263 -4.74 16.82 -0.26
CA VAL A 263 -5.06 15.79 0.72
C VAL A 263 -5.49 16.45 2.02
N LEU A 264 -6.65 16.05 2.53
CA LEU A 264 -7.12 16.44 3.85
C LEU A 264 -7.11 15.25 4.81
N LEU A 265 -6.68 15.51 6.03
CA LEU A 265 -6.62 14.58 7.14
C LEU A 265 -7.45 15.13 8.30
N LEU A 266 -8.38 14.33 8.81
CA LEU A 266 -9.23 14.66 9.95
C LEU A 266 -8.85 13.76 11.13
N ASN A 267 -8.37 14.33 12.23
CA ASN A 267 -7.97 13.65 13.46
C ASN A 267 -6.94 12.51 13.25
N LEU A 268 -6.17 12.54 12.16
CA LEU A 268 -5.09 11.57 11.88
C LEU A 268 -3.71 12.09 12.31
N THR A 269 -3.68 13.27 12.93
CA THR A 269 -2.50 13.95 13.46
C THR A 269 -2.91 14.69 14.74
N PRO A 270 -1.97 15.18 15.57
CA PRO A 270 -2.32 16.00 16.74
C PRO A 270 -3.11 17.28 16.41
N GLN A 271 -3.09 17.75 15.15
CA GLN A 271 -3.98 18.78 14.64
C GLN A 271 -5.30 18.14 14.18
N GLU A 272 -6.44 18.70 14.63
CA GLU A 272 -7.78 18.19 14.26
C GLU A 272 -7.94 18.12 12.74
N ARG A 273 -7.50 19.16 12.04
CA ARG A 273 -7.52 19.23 10.57
C ARG A 273 -6.11 19.55 10.10
N ALA A 274 -5.57 18.66 9.29
CA ALA A 274 -4.32 18.86 8.60
C ALA A 274 -4.50 18.62 7.11
N GLY A 275 -3.58 19.14 6.32
CA GLY A 275 -3.57 18.84 4.89
C GLY A 275 -2.22 19.11 4.27
N PHE A 276 -2.06 18.61 3.05
CA PHE A 276 -0.90 18.84 2.22
C PHE A 276 -1.28 18.68 0.75
N ARG A 277 -0.37 19.04 -0.14
CA ARG A 277 -0.52 18.81 -1.58
C ARG A 277 0.50 17.79 -2.08
N ILE A 278 0.06 16.88 -2.94
CA ILE A 278 0.94 15.90 -3.60
C ILE A 278 1.94 16.66 -4.49
N PRO A 279 3.25 16.36 -4.44
CA PRO A 279 4.24 16.99 -5.28
C PRO A 279 4.01 16.68 -6.76
N GLU A 280 4.15 17.69 -7.60
CA GLU A 280 4.25 17.51 -9.05
C GLU A 280 5.67 17.04 -9.38
N MET A 281 5.81 15.77 -9.76
CA MET A 281 7.08 15.15 -10.11
C MET A 281 6.89 14.18 -11.26
N ASP A 282 7.63 14.41 -12.35
CA ASP A 282 7.68 13.48 -13.48
C ASP A 282 8.79 12.44 -13.24
N VAL A 283 8.45 11.16 -13.42
CA VAL A 283 9.38 10.04 -13.30
C VAL A 283 9.35 9.25 -14.61
N PRO A 284 10.08 9.72 -15.64
CA PRO A 284 10.17 8.99 -16.90
C PRO A 284 11.01 7.73 -16.71
N VAL A 285 10.60 6.66 -17.38
CA VAL A 285 11.34 5.39 -17.47
C VAL A 285 11.66 5.14 -18.93
N THR A 286 12.94 5.04 -19.24
CA THR A 286 13.42 4.73 -20.60
C THR A 286 13.96 3.32 -20.68
N PHE A 287 13.41 2.53 -21.60
CA PHE A 287 13.87 1.19 -21.93
C PHE A 287 14.77 1.22 -23.16
N PHE A 288 16.01 0.76 -23.04
CA PHE A 288 16.93 0.61 -24.16
C PHE A 288 16.92 -0.83 -24.66
N LEU A 289 16.65 -1.04 -25.94
CA LEU A 289 16.55 -2.37 -26.53
C LEU A 289 17.91 -2.88 -27.00
N LYS A 290 18.17 -4.19 -26.87
CA LYS A 290 19.42 -4.78 -27.39
C LYS A 290 19.60 -4.65 -28.90
N LYS A 291 18.51 -4.60 -29.66
CA LYS A 291 18.53 -4.44 -31.12
C LYS A 291 18.64 -2.97 -31.56
N GLY A 292 18.86 -2.05 -30.62
CA GLY A 292 18.87 -0.60 -30.88
C GLY A 292 17.50 0.04 -30.69
N GLY A 293 17.52 1.37 -30.49
CA GLY A 293 16.34 2.16 -30.15
C GLY A 293 16.06 2.23 -28.64
N HIS A 294 15.17 3.16 -28.28
CA HIS A 294 14.69 3.32 -26.92
C HIS A 294 13.23 3.75 -26.91
N GLU A 295 12.56 3.47 -25.80
CA GLU A 295 11.18 3.84 -25.54
C GLU A 295 11.11 4.50 -24.17
N THR A 296 10.59 5.72 -24.11
CA THR A 296 10.38 6.44 -22.85
C THR A 296 8.90 6.51 -22.54
N VAL A 297 8.53 6.07 -21.35
CA VAL A 297 7.16 6.12 -20.83
C VAL A 297 7.15 6.77 -19.47
N ARG A 298 5.99 7.30 -19.06
CA ARG A 298 5.80 7.88 -17.74
C ARG A 298 5.27 6.84 -16.77
N GLY A 299 5.86 6.77 -15.57
CA GLY A 299 5.29 6.01 -14.48
C GLY A 299 3.98 6.61 -14.00
N VAL A 300 3.02 5.75 -13.66
CA VAL A 300 1.78 6.18 -12.99
C VAL A 300 1.96 6.10 -11.48
N ILE A 301 1.43 7.08 -10.74
CA ILE A 301 1.36 7.00 -9.28
C ILE A 301 0.19 6.10 -8.94
N ASP A 302 0.49 4.89 -8.49
CA ASP A 302 -0.53 3.88 -8.16
C ASP A 302 -0.57 3.50 -6.69
N THR A 303 0.29 4.10 -5.86
CA THR A 303 0.21 3.95 -4.41
C THR A 303 0.62 5.27 -3.74
N LEU A 304 -0.28 5.78 -2.91
CA LEU A 304 -0.06 6.84 -1.93
C LEU A 304 -0.14 6.23 -0.53
N LEU A 305 0.96 6.25 0.20
CA LEU A 305 0.98 5.88 1.61
C LEU A 305 1.31 7.11 2.46
N ILE A 306 0.41 7.44 3.39
CA ILE A 306 0.61 8.52 4.35
C ILE A 306 0.92 7.89 5.70
N ASP A 307 2.14 8.08 6.17
CA ASP A 307 2.56 7.67 7.50
C ASP A 307 2.54 8.88 8.44
N THR A 308 1.45 9.00 9.21
CA THR A 308 1.30 10.14 10.12
C THR A 308 2.15 10.00 11.37
N ASN A 309 2.57 8.79 11.74
CA ASN A 309 3.47 8.54 12.87
C ASN A 309 4.91 8.97 12.52
N ALA A 310 5.39 8.58 11.33
CA ALA A 310 6.71 8.97 10.84
C ALA A 310 6.75 10.40 10.26
N ARG A 311 5.58 11.03 10.07
CA ARG A 311 5.40 12.30 9.33
C ARG A 311 6.01 12.26 7.93
N GLN A 312 5.67 11.17 7.22
CA GLN A 312 6.14 10.92 5.86
C GLN A 312 4.98 10.63 4.91
N VAL A 313 5.17 11.00 3.65
CA VAL A 313 4.33 10.60 2.52
C VAL A 313 5.20 9.79 1.58
N GLN A 314 4.72 8.63 1.13
CA GLN A 314 5.39 7.80 0.15
C GLN A 314 4.52 7.71 -1.10
N LEU A 315 5.15 7.95 -2.25
CA LEU A 315 4.54 7.81 -3.57
C LEU A 315 5.30 6.72 -4.33
N THR A 316 4.55 5.78 -4.90
CA THR A 316 5.12 4.72 -5.75
C THR A 316 4.66 4.94 -7.19
N TRP A 317 5.64 5.16 -8.07
CA TRP A 317 5.47 5.18 -9.51
C TRP A 317 5.74 3.79 -10.07
N ARG A 318 4.87 3.33 -10.98
CA ARG A 318 5.03 2.04 -11.65
C ARG A 318 4.92 2.16 -13.16
N VAL A 319 5.75 1.38 -13.84
CA VAL A 319 5.65 1.11 -15.26
C VAL A 319 5.67 -0.40 -15.44
N SER A 320 4.69 -0.95 -16.16
CA SER A 320 4.69 -2.34 -16.59
C SER A 320 4.82 -2.39 -18.12
N ARG A 321 5.93 -2.93 -18.61
CA ARG A 321 6.20 -3.06 -20.05
C ARG A 321 6.14 -4.53 -20.47
N PRO A 322 5.14 -4.95 -21.26
CA PRO A 322 5.09 -6.30 -21.81
C PRO A 322 6.33 -6.61 -22.66
N LEU A 323 6.99 -7.71 -22.35
CA LEU A 323 8.17 -8.18 -23.09
C LEU A 323 7.71 -8.92 -24.35
N ARG A 324 8.46 -8.82 -25.46
CA ARG A 324 8.11 -9.58 -26.68
C ARG A 324 8.66 -11.00 -26.64
N ARG A 325 9.80 -11.21 -25.99
CA ARG A 325 10.42 -12.53 -25.84
C ARG A 325 10.74 -12.87 -24.39
N ASN A 326 11.60 -12.06 -23.78
CA ASN A 326 12.10 -12.24 -22.42
C ASN A 326 12.90 -10.99 -22.01
N LEU A 327 13.37 -10.97 -20.77
CA LEU A 327 14.13 -9.85 -20.21
C LEU A 327 15.38 -9.46 -21.02
N PHE A 328 15.99 -10.40 -21.74
CA PHE A 328 17.22 -10.13 -22.51
C PHE A 328 17.00 -9.25 -23.74
N GLU A 329 15.74 -8.95 -24.12
CA GLU A 329 15.47 -7.94 -25.15
C GLU A 329 15.79 -6.52 -24.68
N ILE A 330 15.82 -6.30 -23.37
CA ILE A 330 16.16 -5.03 -22.73
C ILE A 330 17.64 -5.03 -22.35
N ALA A 331 18.39 -4.09 -22.90
CA ALA A 331 19.79 -3.90 -22.57
C ALA A 331 19.92 -3.18 -21.22
N GLN A 332 19.17 -2.10 -21.05
CA GLN A 332 19.29 -1.19 -19.92
C GLN A 332 17.96 -0.46 -19.68
N VAL A 333 17.72 -0.09 -18.43
CA VAL A 333 16.60 0.77 -18.02
C VAL A 333 17.17 2.02 -17.37
N LEU A 334 16.62 3.19 -17.71
CA LEU A 334 16.92 4.46 -17.06
C LEU A 334 15.66 4.96 -16.35
N VAL A 335 15.77 5.22 -15.04
CA VAL A 335 14.72 5.87 -14.25
C VAL A 335 15.13 7.32 -13.98
N GLY A 336 14.28 8.27 -14.35
CA GLY A 336 14.54 9.71 -14.25
C GLY A 336 15.13 10.32 -15.53
N THR A 337 15.58 11.57 -15.43
CA THR A 337 16.05 12.38 -16.56
C THR A 337 17.56 12.54 -16.57
N MET A 338 18.18 12.31 -17.73
CA MET A 338 19.60 12.61 -17.96
C MET A 338 19.78 13.88 -18.78
N PRO A 339 20.90 14.62 -18.62
CA PRO A 339 21.20 15.82 -19.41
C PRO A 339 21.32 15.53 -20.91
N ALA A 340 21.06 16.52 -21.77
CA ALA A 340 21.18 16.40 -23.23
C ALA A 340 22.56 15.89 -23.69
N GLY A 341 23.62 16.27 -22.99
CA GLY A 341 24.98 15.79 -23.26
C GLY A 341 25.14 14.27 -23.09
N TRP A 342 24.42 13.65 -22.16
CA TRP A 342 24.44 12.20 -21.96
C TRP A 342 23.78 11.48 -23.13
N TRP A 343 22.63 11.98 -23.60
CA TRP A 343 21.95 11.45 -24.78
C TRP A 343 22.83 11.53 -26.02
N ARG A 344 23.44 12.70 -26.28
CA ARG A 344 24.36 12.90 -27.40
C ARG A 344 25.59 11.99 -27.32
N ALA A 345 26.17 11.82 -26.14
CA ALA A 345 27.30 10.92 -25.94
C ALA A 345 26.92 9.47 -26.29
N ARG A 346 25.74 9.02 -25.81
CA ARG A 346 25.22 7.68 -26.09
C ARG A 346 24.95 7.45 -27.58
N GLU A 347 24.33 8.41 -28.27
CA GLU A 347 24.10 8.34 -29.72
C GLU A 347 25.40 8.23 -30.52
N LEU A 348 26.45 8.91 -30.06
CA LEU A 348 27.77 8.88 -30.69
C LEU A 348 28.63 7.69 -30.24
N GLY A 349 28.14 6.80 -29.37
CA GLY A 349 28.92 5.70 -28.79
C GLY A 349 30.11 6.15 -27.96
N LYS A 350 30.02 7.34 -27.34
CA LYS A 350 31.07 7.95 -26.51
C LYS A 350 30.74 7.85 -25.03
N ASP A 351 31.79 7.80 -24.21
CA ASP A 351 31.63 7.92 -22.76
C ASP A 351 31.11 9.30 -22.38
N TYR A 352 30.16 9.33 -21.44
CA TYR A 352 29.67 10.56 -20.87
C TYR A 352 30.42 10.91 -19.59
N TYR A 353 30.90 12.15 -19.51
CA TYR A 353 31.51 12.70 -18.32
C TYR A 353 30.68 13.88 -17.82
N PRO A 354 30.07 13.81 -16.62
CA PRO A 354 29.22 14.88 -16.09
C PRO A 354 29.99 16.19 -15.82
N SER A 355 31.32 16.14 -15.74
CA SER A 355 32.19 17.31 -15.60
C SER A 355 33.61 17.04 -16.12
N LEU A 356 34.37 18.10 -16.40
CA LEU A 356 35.82 18.01 -16.67
C LEU A 356 36.58 17.30 -15.54
N ARG A 357 36.18 17.53 -14.28
CA ARG A 357 36.77 16.85 -13.12
C ARG A 357 36.56 15.34 -13.16
N SER A 358 35.38 14.86 -13.57
CA SER A 358 35.12 13.43 -13.74
C SER A 358 35.95 12.81 -14.87
N LEU A 359 36.11 13.51 -16.00
CA LEU A 359 36.96 13.05 -17.11
C LEU A 359 38.41 12.87 -16.68
N VAL A 360 38.97 13.88 -15.98
CA VAL A 360 40.36 13.84 -15.50
C VAL A 360 40.55 12.72 -14.47
N LYS A 361 39.58 12.49 -13.57
CA LYS A 361 39.66 11.40 -12.59
C LYS A 361 39.65 10.02 -13.26
N THR A 362 38.79 9.79 -14.24
CA THR A 362 38.73 8.52 -14.98
C THR A 362 40.04 8.28 -15.74
N ARG A 363 40.59 9.30 -16.41
CA ARG A 363 41.84 9.20 -17.16
C ARG A 363 43.04 8.85 -16.26
N ARG A 364 43.13 9.46 -15.07
CA ARG A 364 44.16 9.12 -14.07
C ARG A 364 44.03 7.69 -13.54
N ALA A 365 42.80 7.21 -13.34
CA ALA A 365 42.58 5.84 -12.87
C ALA A 365 43.03 4.78 -13.90
N PHE A 366 42.85 5.05 -15.20
CA PHE A 366 43.40 4.21 -16.27
C PHE A 366 44.94 4.26 -16.32
N GLU A 367 45.54 5.44 -16.16
CA GLU A 367 47.00 5.60 -16.13
C GLU A 367 47.66 4.90 -14.91
N GLU A 368 46.94 4.73 -13.80
CA GLU A 368 47.40 4.00 -12.59
C GLU A 368 47.16 2.48 -12.64
N THR A 369 46.34 1.98 -13.58
CA THR A 369 46.08 0.53 -13.73
C THR A 369 46.86 -0.13 -14.87
N ASP A 370 47.38 0.67 -15.81
CA ASP A 370 48.23 0.23 -16.92
C ASP A 370 49.75 0.47 -16.69
N GLY A 371 50.15 0.85 -15.46
CA GLY A 371 51.54 1.02 -15.03
C GLY A 371 51.91 0.07 -13.90
#